data_AF-A0A2V8FWL5-F1
#
_entry.id   AF-A0A2V8FWL5-F1
#
_cell.length_a   1.000
_cell.length_b   1.000
_cell.length_c   1.000
_cell.angle_alpha   90.00
_cell.angle_beta   90.00
_cell.angle_gamma   90.00
#
_symmetry.space_group_name_H-M   'P 1'
#
loop_
_entity.id
_entity.type
_entity.pdbx_description
1 polymer ?
#
loop_
_entity_poly.entity_id
_entity_poly.type
_entity_poly.pdbx_seq_one_letter_code
_entity_poly.pdbx_strand_id
1 'polypeptide(L)'
;MRSCSGAAAIRTVRSPLRRLADRGSAPRADAMPLLLDTGVIYALADRDDAWHERCVAYLKHTRELLLVPITVIPEAAYFIHERLGAAAERRFVRSIADRELTVESLRDADWQRIGELLDDYERIGVVDASVVAMAERLKLDTIATTDRRDFGTIRPKHRPAFRLVP
;
A
#
# COMPACT_ATOMS: atom_id res chain seq x y z
N MET A 1 12.88 -35.77 -33.13
CA MET A 1 13.91 -36.03 -32.10
C MET A 1 14.89 -34.86 -32.05
N ARG A 2 14.81 -34.02 -31.02
CA ARG A 2 15.95 -33.44 -30.26
C ARG A 2 15.36 -32.66 -29.09
N SER A 3 15.36 -33.36 -27.97
CA SER A 3 15.18 -32.86 -26.62
C SER A 3 16.42 -32.04 -26.25
N CYS A 4 16.22 -30.85 -25.68
CA CYS A 4 17.15 -30.26 -24.72
C CYS A 4 16.31 -29.68 -23.59
N SER A 5 16.07 -30.54 -22.61
CA SER A 5 15.64 -30.19 -21.26
C SER A 5 16.72 -29.34 -20.58
N GLY A 6 16.31 -28.23 -20.00
CA GLY A 6 17.14 -27.33 -19.22
C GLY A 6 16.23 -26.47 -18.35
N ALA A 7 15.34 -27.11 -17.57
CA ALA A 7 14.57 -26.42 -16.55
C ALA A 7 15.53 -25.94 -15.46
N ALA A 8 16.07 -24.74 -15.64
CA ALA A 8 16.75 -24.02 -14.57
C ALA A 8 15.74 -23.85 -13.43
N ALA A 9 16.01 -24.52 -12.31
CA ALA A 9 15.22 -24.40 -11.10
C ALA A 9 15.13 -22.91 -10.73
N ILE A 10 13.94 -22.32 -10.91
CA ILE A 10 13.62 -20.98 -10.45
C ILE A 10 13.71 -21.04 -8.93
N ARG A 11 14.87 -20.69 -8.39
CA ARG A 11 15.11 -20.55 -6.96
C ARG A 11 14.10 -19.52 -6.46
N THR A 12 13.08 -19.97 -5.74
CA THR A 12 11.96 -19.15 -5.29
C THR A 12 12.49 -18.14 -4.27
N VAL A 13 12.90 -16.97 -4.75
CA VAL A 13 13.22 -15.84 -3.87
C VAL A 13 11.90 -15.44 -3.23
N ARG A 14 11.71 -15.82 -1.95
CA ARG A 14 10.52 -15.46 -1.17
C ARG A 14 10.32 -13.95 -1.24
N SER A 15 9.12 -13.50 -1.63
CA SER A 15 8.79 -12.08 -1.69
C SER A 15 8.93 -11.45 -0.29
N PRO A 16 9.32 -10.16 -0.19
CA PRO A 16 9.28 -9.43 1.07
C PRO A 16 7.88 -9.47 1.70
N LEU A 17 6.83 -9.44 0.86
CA LEU A 17 5.43 -9.53 1.28
C LEU A 17 5.07 -10.90 1.91
N ARG A 18 5.62 -12.02 1.39
CA ARG A 18 5.47 -13.35 2.03
C ARG A 18 6.12 -13.44 3.41
N ARG A 19 7.16 -12.64 3.68
CA ARG A 19 7.77 -12.54 5.02
C ARG A 19 6.92 -11.71 5.98
N LEU A 20 6.07 -10.82 5.47
CA LEU A 20 5.04 -10.13 6.24
C LEU A 20 3.79 -11.01 6.43
N ALA A 21 3.56 -12.02 5.60
CA ALA A 21 2.50 -13.02 5.80
C ALA A 21 2.83 -14.02 6.93
N ASP A 22 4.12 -14.20 7.26
CA ASP A 22 4.61 -15.00 8.40
C ASP A 22 4.52 -14.22 9.74
N ARG A 23 3.62 -13.22 9.81
CA ARG A 23 3.22 -12.55 11.06
C ARG A 23 2.60 -13.62 11.95
N GLY A 24 3.38 -14.14 12.89
CA GLY A 24 2.88 -15.09 13.89
C GLY A 24 1.64 -14.52 14.57
N SER A 25 0.51 -15.24 14.41
CA SER A 25 -0.88 -14.90 14.79
C SER A 25 -1.66 -13.99 13.82
N ALA A 26 -2.90 -14.41 13.54
CA ALA A 26 -3.86 -13.73 12.66
C ALA A 26 -4.11 -12.26 13.08
N PRO A 27 -4.54 -11.38 12.14
CA PRO A 27 -4.89 -10.00 12.45
C PRO A 27 -5.85 -9.94 13.64
N ARG A 28 -5.64 -8.98 14.56
CA ARG A 28 -6.60 -8.75 15.65
C ARG A 28 -7.89 -8.19 15.05
N ALA A 29 -9.01 -8.88 15.23
CA ALA A 29 -10.32 -8.47 14.74
C ALA A 29 -10.73 -7.05 15.23
N ASP A 30 -10.15 -6.63 16.35
CA ASP A 30 -10.47 -5.36 17.02
C ASP A 30 -9.42 -4.26 16.73
N ALA A 31 -8.36 -4.56 15.97
CA ALA A 31 -7.34 -3.58 15.63
C ALA A 31 -7.78 -2.74 14.43
N MET A 32 -7.69 -1.40 14.58
CA MET A 32 -7.89 -0.49 13.46
C MET A 32 -6.93 -0.84 12.32
N PRO A 33 -7.40 -0.91 11.05
CA PRO A 33 -6.52 -1.21 9.93
C PRO A 33 -5.49 -0.09 9.71
N LEU A 34 -4.33 -0.47 9.16
CA LEU A 34 -3.32 0.46 8.71
C LEU A 34 -3.54 0.76 7.22
N LEU A 35 -3.84 2.01 6.90
CA LEU A 35 -4.05 2.45 5.52
C LEU A 35 -2.71 2.67 4.82
N LEU A 36 -2.51 2.07 3.65
CA LEU A 36 -1.30 2.18 2.84
C LEU A 36 -1.53 3.02 1.59
N ASP A 37 -0.55 3.85 1.25
CA ASP A 37 -0.46 4.53 -0.04
C ASP A 37 0.37 3.74 -1.07
N THR A 38 0.54 4.33 -2.25
CA THR A 38 1.36 3.79 -3.34
C THR A 38 2.84 3.67 -2.94
N GLY A 39 3.36 4.69 -2.26
CA GLY A 39 4.77 4.77 -1.87
C GLY A 39 5.22 3.59 -1.00
N VAL A 40 4.43 3.23 0.01
CA VAL A 40 4.73 2.08 0.87
C VAL A 40 4.62 0.76 0.11
N ILE A 41 3.63 0.60 -0.77
CA ILE A 41 3.50 -0.62 -1.58
C ILE A 41 4.72 -0.77 -2.51
N TYR A 42 5.13 0.31 -3.17
CA TYR A 42 6.28 0.32 -4.05
C TYR A 42 7.58 0.02 -3.28
N ALA A 43 7.80 0.68 -2.15
CA ALA A 43 8.97 0.45 -1.29
C ALA A 43 9.05 -0.99 -0.75
N LEU A 44 7.92 -1.69 -0.60
CA LEU A 44 7.94 -3.11 -0.23
C LEU A 44 8.29 -4.04 -1.40
N ALA A 45 7.96 -3.63 -2.62
CA ALA A 45 8.22 -4.39 -3.83
C ALA A 45 9.69 -4.27 -4.28
N ASP A 46 10.27 -3.09 -4.15
CA ASP A 46 11.65 -2.77 -4.51
C ASP A 46 12.57 -2.87 -3.29
N ARG A 47 13.61 -3.72 -3.35
CA ARG A 47 14.56 -3.91 -2.24
C ARG A 47 15.61 -2.81 -2.16
N ASP A 48 15.83 -2.11 -3.27
CA ASP A 48 16.83 -1.06 -3.39
C ASP A 48 16.21 0.33 -3.17
N ASP A 49 14.89 0.40 -2.93
CA ASP A 49 14.21 1.63 -2.56
C ASP A 49 14.69 2.15 -1.20
N ALA A 50 14.91 3.46 -1.12
CA ALA A 50 15.44 4.12 0.08
C ALA A 50 14.55 3.96 1.33
N TRP A 51 13.25 3.67 1.14
CA TRP A 51 12.29 3.42 2.21
C TRP A 51 12.11 1.93 2.53
N HIS A 52 12.67 1.01 1.74
CA HIS A 52 12.45 -0.43 1.86
C HIS A 52 12.65 -0.94 3.30
N GLU A 53 13.81 -0.66 3.88
CA GLU A 53 14.17 -1.15 5.20
C GLU A 53 13.23 -0.60 6.29
N ARG A 54 12.85 0.68 6.20
CA ARG A 54 11.94 1.33 7.16
C ARG A 54 10.54 0.74 7.08
N CYS A 55 10.00 0.58 5.87
CA CYS A 55 8.69 -0.04 5.64
C CYS A 55 8.66 -1.49 6.14
N VAL A 56 9.67 -2.29 5.80
CA VAL A 56 9.78 -3.67 6.27
C VAL A 56 9.91 -3.74 7.79
N ALA A 57 10.74 -2.90 8.40
CA ALA A 57 10.93 -2.89 9.85
C ALA A 57 9.63 -2.55 10.59
N TYR A 58 8.91 -1.51 10.16
CA TYR A 58 7.64 -1.12 10.77
C TYR A 58 6.59 -2.22 10.62
N LEU A 59 6.36 -2.70 9.39
CA LEU A 59 5.31 -3.67 9.11
C LEU A 59 5.55 -5.06 9.70
N LYS A 60 6.80 -5.42 10.03
CA LYS A 60 7.10 -6.64 10.80
C LYS A 60 6.51 -6.61 12.21
N HIS A 61 6.33 -5.43 12.79
CA HIS A 61 5.84 -5.26 14.17
C HIS A 61 4.34 -4.90 14.21
N THR A 62 3.79 -4.45 13.08
CA THR A 62 2.36 -4.19 12.85
C THR A 62 1.55 -5.50 12.86
N ARG A 63 0.47 -5.53 13.65
CA ARG A 63 -0.54 -6.63 13.67
C ARG A 63 -1.87 -6.21 13.03
N GLU A 64 -1.94 -4.96 12.61
CA GLU A 64 -3.06 -4.34 11.91
C GLU A 64 -3.23 -4.97 10.52
N LEU A 65 -4.49 -5.04 10.09
CA LEU A 65 -4.84 -5.35 8.71
C LEU A 65 -4.27 -4.26 7.78
N LEU A 66 -3.57 -4.66 6.71
CA LEU A 66 -3.07 -3.71 5.72
C LEU A 66 -4.19 -3.38 4.73
N LEU A 67 -4.73 -2.18 4.82
CA LEU A 67 -5.84 -1.70 4.00
C LEU A 67 -5.30 -0.80 2.89
N VAL A 68 -5.77 -1.02 1.67
CA VAL A 68 -5.34 -0.29 0.48
C VAL A 68 -6.58 0.21 -0.27
N PRO A 69 -6.72 1.52 -0.52
CA PRO A 69 -7.76 2.01 -1.42
C PRO A 69 -7.62 1.41 -2.82
N ILE A 70 -8.73 1.06 -3.47
CA ILE A 70 -8.69 0.45 -4.81
C ILE A 70 -7.99 1.33 -5.86
N THR A 71 -8.01 2.65 -5.68
CA THR A 71 -7.32 3.66 -6.50
C THR A 71 -5.80 3.61 -6.42
N VAL A 72 -5.24 3.11 -5.32
CA VAL A 72 -3.78 2.93 -5.14
C VAL A 72 -3.26 1.75 -5.98
N ILE A 73 -4.11 0.74 -6.23
CA ILE A 73 -3.72 -0.48 -6.95
C ILE A 73 -3.20 -0.22 -8.37
N PRO A 74 -3.91 0.50 -9.26
CA PRO A 74 -3.42 0.75 -10.61
C PRO A 74 -2.11 1.56 -10.63
N GLU A 75 -1.97 2.54 -9.74
CA GLU A 75 -0.76 3.36 -9.66
C GLU A 75 0.45 2.54 -9.18
N ALA A 76 0.27 1.76 -8.11
CA ALA A 76 1.31 0.85 -7.63
C ALA A 76 1.68 -0.20 -8.69
N ALA A 77 0.69 -0.80 -9.37
CA ALA A 77 0.93 -1.77 -10.44
C ALA A 77 1.74 -1.15 -11.59
N TYR A 78 1.40 0.08 -12.00
CA TYR A 78 2.12 0.82 -13.04
C TYR A 78 3.60 1.02 -12.67
N PHE A 79 3.89 1.56 -11.48
CA PHE A 79 5.28 1.79 -11.06
C PHE A 79 6.06 0.48 -10.89
N ILE A 80 5.43 -0.55 -10.31
CA ILE A 80 6.05 -1.87 -10.15
C ILE A 80 6.36 -2.49 -11.52
N HIS A 81 5.44 -2.41 -12.48
CA HIS A 81 5.67 -2.94 -13.82
C HIS A 81 6.81 -2.20 -14.52
N GLU A 82 6.73 -0.87 -14.53
CA GLU A 82 7.66 0.00 -15.28
C GLU A 82 9.09 -0.12 -14.74
N ARG A 83 9.25 -0.21 -13.42
CA ARG A 83 10.58 -0.18 -12.78
C ARG A 83 11.11 -1.56 -12.39
N LEU A 84 10.25 -2.50 -12.04
CA LEU A 84 10.63 -3.82 -11.50
C LEU A 84 10.24 -4.99 -12.42
N GLY A 85 9.51 -4.70 -13.50
CA GLY A 85 9.10 -5.64 -14.54
C GLY A 85 7.89 -6.51 -14.19
N ALA A 86 7.34 -7.16 -15.23
CA ALA A 86 6.11 -7.97 -15.14
C ALA A 86 6.16 -9.10 -14.09
N ALA A 87 7.34 -9.62 -13.76
CA ALA A 87 7.46 -10.64 -12.70
C ALA A 87 7.17 -10.06 -11.30
N ALA A 88 7.51 -8.80 -11.04
CA ALA A 88 7.20 -8.12 -9.80
C ALA A 88 5.71 -7.77 -9.72
N GLU A 89 5.11 -7.29 -10.80
CA GLU A 89 3.68 -7.00 -10.89
C GLU A 89 2.83 -8.25 -10.61
N ARG A 90 3.16 -9.40 -11.20
CA ARG A 90 2.47 -10.67 -10.90
C ARG A 90 2.57 -11.07 -9.42
N ARG A 91 3.68 -10.75 -8.75
CA ARG A 91 3.82 -10.99 -7.29
C ARG A 91 2.95 -10.04 -6.50
N PHE A 92 2.86 -8.77 -6.91
CA PHE A 92 1.97 -7.79 -6.30
C PHE A 92 0.51 -8.25 -6.39
N VAL A 93 0.02 -8.65 -7.56
CA VAL A 93 -1.35 -9.18 -7.72
C VAL A 93 -1.59 -10.42 -6.85
N ARG A 94 -0.61 -11.33 -6.76
CA ARG A 94 -0.71 -12.50 -5.87
C ARG A 94 -0.81 -12.11 -4.39
N SER A 95 -0.11 -11.07 -3.93
CA SER A 95 -0.22 -10.61 -2.54
C SER A 95 -1.65 -10.16 -2.18
N ILE A 96 -2.38 -9.59 -3.14
CA ILE A 96 -3.80 -9.24 -2.97
C ILE A 96 -4.66 -10.51 -2.94
N ALA A 97 -4.44 -11.44 -3.88
CA ALA A 97 -5.18 -12.70 -3.95
C ALA A 97 -4.97 -13.57 -2.69
N ASP A 98 -3.76 -13.57 -2.14
CA ASP A 98 -3.37 -14.27 -0.92
C ASP A 98 -3.80 -13.50 0.36
N ARG A 99 -4.48 -12.36 0.22
CA ARG A 99 -4.98 -11.48 1.29
C ARG A 99 -3.88 -10.91 2.20
N GLU A 100 -2.65 -10.79 1.70
CA GLU A 100 -1.58 -10.05 2.36
C GLU A 100 -1.87 -8.53 2.38
N LEU A 101 -2.61 -8.06 1.37
CA LEU A 101 -3.18 -6.72 1.27
C LEU A 101 -4.71 -6.83 1.16
N THR A 102 -5.44 -6.04 1.94
CA THR A 102 -6.90 -5.92 1.84
C THR A 102 -7.26 -4.69 1.03
N VAL A 103 -7.98 -4.88 -0.07
CA VAL A 103 -8.44 -3.79 -0.93
C VAL A 103 -9.81 -3.32 -0.48
N GLU A 104 -9.97 -2.01 -0.29
CA GLU A 104 -11.26 -1.37 0.03
C GLU A 104 -11.71 -0.49 -1.14
N SER A 105 -12.97 -0.64 -1.53
CA SER A 105 -13.60 0.20 -2.55
C SER A 105 -13.97 1.57 -2.02
N LEU A 106 -13.93 2.57 -2.90
CA LEU A 106 -14.48 3.89 -2.62
C LEU A 106 -16.00 3.87 -2.67
N ARG A 107 -16.62 4.69 -1.82
CA ARG A 107 -18.06 4.97 -1.80
C ARG A 107 -18.33 6.34 -2.44
N ASP A 108 -19.58 6.62 -2.80
CA ASP A 108 -19.96 7.91 -3.40
C ASP A 108 -19.56 9.12 -2.52
N ALA A 109 -19.68 8.98 -1.19
CA ALA A 109 -19.22 9.99 -0.24
C ALA A 109 -17.70 10.20 -0.26
N ASP A 110 -16.91 9.17 -0.59
CA ASP A 110 -15.46 9.31 -0.74
C ASP A 110 -15.14 10.13 -2.00
N TRP A 111 -15.89 9.93 -3.09
CA TRP A 111 -15.72 10.72 -4.32
C TRP A 111 -16.09 12.20 -4.14
N GLN A 112 -17.16 12.48 -3.41
CA GLN A 112 -17.50 13.86 -3.04
C GLN A 112 -16.36 14.50 -2.24
N ARG A 113 -15.82 13.77 -1.26
CA ARG A 113 -14.70 14.26 -0.45
C ARG A 113 -13.42 14.43 -1.26
N ILE A 114 -13.14 13.55 -2.21
CA ILE A 114 -12.01 13.69 -3.14
C ILE A 114 -12.12 15.00 -3.92
N GLY A 115 -13.32 15.35 -4.42
CA GLY A 115 -13.56 16.62 -5.09
C GLY A 115 -13.20 17.83 -4.20
N GLU A 116 -13.73 17.86 -2.97
CA GLU A 116 -13.40 18.92 -2.00
C GLU A 116 -11.88 19.03 -1.74
N LEU A 117 -11.19 17.89 -1.61
CA LEU A 117 -9.74 17.87 -1.38
C LEU A 117 -8.96 18.41 -2.56
N LEU A 118 -9.38 18.13 -3.79
CA LEU A 118 -8.74 18.66 -5.00
C LEU A 118 -8.93 20.18 -5.12
N ASP A 119 -10.07 20.70 -4.66
CA ASP A 119 -10.32 22.15 -4.60
C ASP A 119 -9.46 22.84 -3.52
N ASP A 120 -9.31 22.18 -2.35
CA ASP A 120 -8.62 22.73 -1.18
C ASP A 120 -7.08 22.62 -1.27
N TYR A 121 -6.55 21.62 -1.99
CA TYR A 121 -5.11 21.30 -2.03
C TYR A 121 -4.62 21.13 -3.47
N GLU A 122 -4.11 22.19 -4.07
CA GLU A 122 -3.66 22.23 -5.49
C GLU A 122 -2.70 21.09 -5.91
N ARG A 123 -1.87 20.62 -4.97
CA ARG A 123 -0.86 19.59 -5.25
C ARG A 123 -1.33 18.17 -4.97
N ILE A 124 -2.52 17.96 -4.43
CA ILE A 124 -3.00 16.61 -4.12
C ILE A 124 -3.48 15.91 -5.39
N GLY A 125 -3.02 14.68 -5.62
CA GLY A 125 -3.54 13.83 -6.69
C GLY A 125 -4.82 13.10 -6.27
N VAL A 126 -5.57 12.58 -7.24
CA VAL A 126 -6.79 11.77 -6.98
C VAL A 126 -6.49 10.55 -6.10
N VAL A 127 -5.33 9.91 -6.29
CA VAL A 127 -4.93 8.75 -5.48
C VAL A 127 -4.71 9.16 -4.03
N ASP A 128 -3.91 10.18 -3.75
CA ASP A 128 -3.69 10.65 -2.37
C ASP A 128 -4.96 11.19 -1.72
N ALA A 129 -5.78 11.94 -2.48
CA ALA A 129 -7.09 12.41 -2.03
C ALA A 129 -8.00 11.24 -1.63
N SER A 130 -7.94 10.11 -2.35
CA SER A 130 -8.72 8.93 -2.02
C SER A 130 -8.25 8.23 -0.74
N VAL A 131 -6.95 8.24 -0.46
CA VAL A 131 -6.38 7.76 0.81
C VAL A 131 -6.92 8.62 1.96
N VAL A 132 -6.91 9.95 1.80
CA VAL A 132 -7.42 10.88 2.82
C VAL A 132 -8.92 10.71 3.05
N ALA A 133 -9.72 10.66 1.98
CA ALA A 133 -11.18 10.48 2.08
C ALA A 133 -11.53 9.16 2.80
N MET A 134 -10.85 8.06 2.44
CA MET A 134 -11.04 6.78 3.11
C MET A 134 -10.62 6.83 4.59
N ALA A 135 -9.50 7.47 4.91
CA ALA A 135 -9.06 7.64 6.30
C ALA A 135 -10.09 8.44 7.12
N GLU A 136 -10.66 9.52 6.56
CA GLU A 136 -11.72 10.31 7.21
C GLU A 136 -13.02 9.53 7.41
N ARG A 137 -13.44 8.74 6.42
CA ARG A 137 -14.64 7.89 6.51
C ARG A 137 -14.49 6.82 7.57
N LEU A 138 -13.35 6.13 7.57
CA LEU A 138 -13.07 5.02 8.49
C LEU A 138 -12.55 5.49 9.86
N LYS A 139 -12.45 6.81 10.08
CA LYS A 139 -11.87 7.43 11.29
C LYS A 139 -10.47 6.90 11.59
N LEU A 140 -9.72 6.55 10.54
CA LEU A 140 -8.34 6.14 10.66
C LEU A 140 -7.47 7.34 10.92
N ASP A 141 -6.52 7.10 11.78
CA ASP A 141 -5.72 8.13 12.39
C ASP A 141 -4.29 8.10 11.80
N THR A 142 -3.89 6.92 11.29
CA THR A 142 -2.55 6.60 10.81
C THR A 142 -2.57 6.26 9.31
N ILE A 143 -1.64 6.84 8.56
CA ILE A 143 -1.39 6.51 7.15
C ILE A 143 0.04 6.03 7.03
N ALA A 144 0.23 4.86 6.42
CA ALA A 144 1.52 4.37 6.00
C ALA A 144 1.86 5.01 4.65
N THR A 145 2.84 5.93 4.65
CA THR A 145 3.25 6.70 3.47
C THR A 145 4.74 7.04 3.50
N THR A 146 5.35 7.02 2.31
CA THR A 146 6.69 7.60 2.07
C THR A 146 6.61 9.09 1.74
N ASP A 147 5.45 9.59 1.30
CA ASP A 147 5.21 11.02 1.03
C ASP A 147 4.80 11.76 2.30
N ARG A 148 5.82 12.16 3.06
CA ARG A 148 5.62 12.96 4.29
C ARG A 148 5.25 14.40 4.01
N ARG A 149 5.57 14.90 2.82
CA ARG A 149 5.39 16.32 2.49
C ARG A 149 3.92 16.57 2.22
N ASP A 150 3.34 15.86 1.27
CA ASP A 150 2.02 16.22 0.79
C ASP A 150 0.96 15.80 1.83
N PHE A 151 1.02 14.58 2.38
CA PHE A 151 0.15 14.16 3.49
C PHE A 151 0.33 14.99 4.78
N GLY A 152 1.52 15.55 5.03
CA GLY A 152 1.78 16.38 6.22
C GLY A 152 1.08 17.74 6.19
N THR A 153 0.74 18.24 5.01
CA THR A 153 0.01 19.51 4.86
C THR A 153 -1.49 19.37 5.08
N ILE A 154 -2.04 18.17 4.90
CA ILE A 154 -3.47 17.91 4.89
C ILE A 154 -4.04 17.96 6.32
N ARG A 155 -5.23 18.54 6.47
CA ARG A 155 -5.99 18.61 7.72
C ARG A 155 -7.26 17.77 7.62
N PRO A 156 -7.28 16.56 8.21
CA PRO A 156 -8.45 15.69 8.12
C PRO A 156 -9.62 16.18 8.97
N LYS A 157 -10.85 15.92 8.53
CA LYS A 157 -12.08 16.39 9.19
C LYS A 157 -12.23 15.96 10.67
N HIS A 158 -11.64 14.83 11.06
CA HIS A 158 -11.81 14.24 12.40
C HIS A 158 -10.64 14.46 13.35
N ARG A 159 -9.53 15.08 12.91
CA ARG A 159 -8.36 15.32 13.78
C ARG A 159 -7.42 16.40 13.25
N PRO A 160 -6.52 16.97 14.09
CA PRO A 160 -5.64 18.04 13.66
C PRO A 160 -4.63 17.65 12.56
N ALA A 161 -4.17 16.39 12.55
CA ALA A 161 -3.25 15.86 11.55
C ALA A 161 -3.27 14.33 11.56
N PHE A 162 -2.85 13.71 10.45
CA PHE A 162 -2.57 12.28 10.41
C PHE A 162 -1.28 11.93 11.14
N ARG A 163 -1.22 10.72 11.71
CA ARG A 163 0.04 10.10 12.10
C ARG A 163 0.61 9.40 10.86
N LEU A 164 1.75 9.85 10.37
CA LEU A 164 2.39 9.24 9.19
C LEU A 164 3.44 8.22 9.64
N VAL A 165 3.46 7.04 9.03
CA VAL A 165 4.39 5.93 9.33
C VAL A 165 4.92 5.29 8.02
N PRO A 166 6.03 4.53 8.01
CA PRO A 166 7.05 4.38 9.06
C PRO A 166 7.83 5.67 9.30
#